data_AF-A0A7Y7QTL9-F1
#
_entry.id   AF-A0A7Y7QTL9-F1
#
_cell.length_a   1.000
_cell.length_b   1.000
_cell.length_c   1.000
_cell.angle_alpha   90.00
_cell.angle_beta   90.00
_cell.angle_gamma   90.00
#
_symmetry.space_group_name_H-M   'P 1'
#
loop_
_entity.id
_entity.type
_entity.pdbx_description
1 polymer ?
#
loop_
_entity_poly.entity_id
_entity_poly.type
_entity_poly.pdbx_seq_one_letter_code
_entity_poly.pdbx_strand_id
1 'polypeptide(L)'
;MSLRMLTACLATVLVVPSAHAQEAASSKARPSVESYLCTFAGKCDGAVGAQPVATRDAPQTKGFRLAKPTAEASGTAAVAAPSRGIERATRRPTPRRAHYAAPSAPAVNYGATQRPRADLMIGFELNSAQLSAEGTRAAQVFARSLLMPELKDKRFLIEGHTDLRGGARINGPLSAARAKAVADYLVVLGVDRRRLETRGFGSAVPLPGHGKGDPANRRVEAELIS
;
A
#
# COMPACT_ATOMS: atom_id res chain seq x y z
N MET A 1 79.95 31.27 15.87
CA MET A 1 79.72 31.33 14.41
C MET A 1 78.62 30.34 14.06
N SER A 2 77.81 30.70 13.05
CA SER A 2 76.60 30.01 12.55
C SER A 2 75.30 30.26 13.34
N LEU A 3 74.17 30.81 12.85
CA LEU A 3 73.69 31.52 11.65
C LEU A 3 72.25 30.99 11.38
N ARG A 4 71.28 31.91 11.20
CA ARG A 4 69.92 31.73 10.63
C ARG A 4 68.90 31.00 11.54
N MET A 5 67.59 31.29 11.55
CA MET A 5 66.74 31.97 10.56
C MET A 5 65.40 32.37 11.23
N LEU A 6 64.84 33.51 10.82
CA LEU A 6 63.43 33.90 11.00
C LEU A 6 62.49 32.78 10.54
N THR A 7 61.36 32.55 11.23
CA THR A 7 60.09 32.27 10.53
C THR A 7 58.88 32.58 11.41
N ALA A 8 58.12 33.62 11.02
CA ALA A 8 56.81 33.93 11.54
C ALA A 8 55.78 32.95 10.95
N CYS A 9 55.09 32.18 11.80
CA CYS A 9 53.96 31.37 11.37
C CYS A 9 52.67 32.20 11.43
N LEU A 10 52.27 32.71 10.27
CA LEU A 10 50.98 33.32 9.99
C LEU A 10 49.90 32.23 10.07
N ALA A 11 49.08 32.24 11.11
CA ALA A 11 47.96 31.31 11.24
C ALA A 11 46.86 31.65 10.21
N THR A 12 46.84 30.92 9.11
CA THR A 12 45.80 31.01 8.08
C THR A 12 44.58 30.22 8.55
N VAL A 13 43.49 30.92 8.86
CA VAL A 13 42.19 30.31 9.14
C VAL A 13 41.65 29.72 7.84
N LEU A 14 41.73 28.40 7.69
CA LEU A 14 41.06 27.65 6.63
C LEU A 14 39.55 27.65 6.90
N VAL A 15 38.83 28.52 6.18
CA VAL A 15 37.38 28.44 6.06
C VAL A 15 37.04 27.17 5.28
N VAL A 16 36.40 26.21 5.95
CA VAL A 16 35.88 24.99 5.33
C VAL A 16 34.52 25.33 4.69
N PRO A 17 34.38 25.29 3.35
CA PRO A 17 33.04 25.30 2.76
C PRO A 17 32.44 23.91 3.02
N SER A 18 31.51 23.86 3.98
CA SER A 18 30.67 22.67 4.18
C SER A 18 29.85 22.43 2.92
N ALA A 19 30.03 21.23 2.38
CA ALA A 19 29.36 20.71 1.21
C ALA A 19 27.84 20.84 1.34
N HIS A 20 27.21 21.61 0.45
CA HIS A 20 25.82 21.37 0.09
C HIS A 20 25.82 20.37 -1.08
N ALA A 21 25.99 19.09 -0.73
CA ALA A 21 25.65 18.02 -1.64
C ALA A 21 24.12 18.00 -1.76
N GLN A 22 23.60 18.69 -2.77
CA GLN A 22 22.19 18.60 -3.13
C GLN A 22 21.97 17.25 -3.80
N GLU A 23 21.66 16.25 -2.99
CA GLU A 23 21.29 14.92 -3.44
C GLU A 23 19.96 15.02 -4.21
N ALA A 24 20.07 15.05 -5.54
CA ALA A 24 18.96 14.95 -6.47
C ALA A 24 18.40 13.52 -6.42
N ALA A 25 17.72 13.18 -5.33
CA ALA A 25 16.87 12.01 -5.25
C ALA A 25 15.59 12.31 -6.03
N SER A 26 15.37 11.51 -7.08
CA SER A 26 14.15 11.45 -7.92
C SER A 26 12.88 11.79 -7.11
N SER A 27 12.38 13.01 -7.25
CA SER A 27 11.31 13.56 -6.42
C SER A 27 9.96 13.05 -6.92
N LYS A 28 9.60 11.81 -6.60
CA LYS A 28 8.18 11.48 -6.44
C LYS A 28 7.66 12.42 -5.36
N ALA A 29 6.69 13.27 -5.71
CA ALA A 29 6.15 14.29 -4.81
C ALA A 29 5.78 13.64 -3.48
N ARG A 30 6.39 14.11 -2.38
CA ARG A 30 6.08 13.59 -1.05
C ARG A 30 4.60 13.82 -0.77
N PRO A 31 3.89 12.87 -0.12
CA PRO A 31 2.48 13.06 0.20
C PRO A 31 2.32 14.31 1.06
N SER A 32 1.55 15.27 0.56
CA SER A 32 1.19 16.51 1.26
C SER A 32 -0.32 16.69 1.28
N VAL A 33 -0.81 17.50 2.22
CA VAL A 33 -2.25 17.78 2.33
C VAL A 33 -2.71 18.53 1.08
N GLU A 34 -1.91 19.52 0.67
CA GLU A 34 -2.10 20.36 -0.50
C GLU A 34 -2.17 19.53 -1.79
N SER A 35 -1.33 18.51 -1.93
CA SER A 35 -1.40 17.60 -3.08
C SER A 35 -2.77 16.92 -3.15
N TYR A 36 -3.28 16.42 -2.02
CA TYR A 36 -4.59 15.77 -2.01
C TYR A 36 -5.75 16.75 -2.19
N LEU A 37 -5.66 17.97 -1.65
CA LEU A 37 -6.67 19.00 -1.88
C LEU A 37 -6.70 19.44 -3.35
N CYS A 38 -5.52 19.59 -3.96
CA CYS A 38 -5.42 19.93 -5.37
C CYS A 38 -5.98 18.78 -6.24
N THR A 39 -5.68 17.52 -5.91
CA THR A 39 -6.25 16.35 -6.61
C THR A 39 -7.76 16.22 -6.45
N PHE A 40 -8.29 16.25 -5.21
CA PHE A 40 -9.69 15.87 -4.94
C PHE A 40 -10.65 17.05 -4.87
N ALA A 41 -10.19 18.22 -4.44
CA ALA A 41 -11.00 19.43 -4.30
C ALA A 41 -10.71 20.50 -5.36
N GLY A 42 -9.62 20.36 -6.14
CA GLY A 42 -9.21 21.35 -7.13
C GLY A 42 -8.70 22.67 -6.53
N LYS A 43 -8.42 22.73 -5.22
CA LYS A 43 -7.89 23.91 -4.54
C LYS A 43 -6.37 23.76 -4.33
N CYS A 44 -5.58 24.68 -4.86
CA CYS A 44 -4.11 24.56 -4.85
C CYS A 44 -3.40 25.72 -4.11
N ASP A 45 -4.11 26.50 -3.29
CA ASP A 45 -3.65 27.79 -2.73
C ASP A 45 -3.47 27.84 -1.18
N GLY A 46 -3.13 26.70 -0.57
CA GLY A 46 -2.43 26.60 0.74
C GLY A 46 -3.00 27.35 1.96
N ALA A 47 -3.68 26.62 2.85
CA ALA A 47 -3.68 26.89 4.29
C ALA A 47 -4.07 25.60 5.05
N VAL A 48 -3.18 25.08 5.90
CA VAL A 48 -3.48 23.90 6.72
C VAL A 48 -3.28 24.25 8.19
N GLY A 49 -4.39 24.32 8.92
CA GLY A 49 -4.43 24.46 10.38
C GLY A 49 -4.62 23.10 11.07
N ALA A 50 -3.87 22.92 12.16
CA ALA A 50 -3.90 21.83 13.14
C ALA A 50 -3.85 20.37 12.65
N GLN A 51 -2.89 19.62 13.19
CA GLN A 51 -2.79 18.18 12.97
C GLN A 51 -3.95 17.45 13.67
N PRO A 52 -4.66 16.52 13.02
CA PRO A 52 -5.38 15.49 13.76
C PRO A 52 -4.32 14.72 14.55
N VAL A 53 -4.34 14.94 15.85
CA VAL A 53 -3.54 14.17 16.79
C VAL A 53 -4.13 12.78 16.73
N ALA A 54 -3.34 11.82 16.23
CA ALA A 54 -3.65 10.41 16.43
C ALA A 54 -3.98 10.27 17.91
N THR A 55 -5.23 9.93 18.23
CA THR A 55 -5.61 9.72 19.62
C THR A 55 -4.61 8.71 20.18
N ARG A 56 -3.97 9.06 21.29
CA ARG A 56 -2.97 8.20 21.94
C ARG A 56 -3.59 6.80 21.98
N ASP A 57 -2.92 5.83 21.35
CA ASP A 57 -3.36 4.45 21.07
C ASP A 57 -3.77 4.11 19.62
N ALA A 58 -3.31 4.82 18.59
CA ALA A 58 -3.26 4.22 17.25
C ALA A 58 -2.24 3.05 17.27
N PRO A 59 -2.67 1.78 17.10
CA PRO A 59 -1.77 0.65 17.28
C PRO A 59 -0.64 0.70 16.25
N GLN A 60 0.60 0.54 16.73
CA GLN A 60 1.64 -0.10 15.93
C GLN A 60 1.01 -1.41 15.45
N THR A 61 0.83 -1.59 14.14
CA THR A 61 -0.07 -2.60 13.54
C THR A 61 0.38 -4.05 13.81
N LYS A 62 0.35 -4.48 15.07
CA LYS A 62 0.37 -5.85 15.57
C LYS A 62 -1.07 -6.22 15.91
N GLY A 63 -1.95 -6.40 14.90
CA GLY A 63 -3.38 -6.52 15.21
C GLY A 63 -4.42 -6.81 14.13
N PHE A 64 -4.10 -6.96 12.84
CA PHE A 64 -5.09 -7.51 11.89
C PHE A 64 -5.09 -9.04 11.93
N ARG A 65 -5.62 -9.65 13.00
CA ARG A 65 -6.11 -11.03 12.88
C ARG A 65 -7.45 -10.97 12.14
N LEU A 66 -7.36 -11.02 10.81
CA LEU A 66 -8.44 -11.60 10.01
C LEU A 66 -8.68 -13.00 10.54
N ALA A 67 -9.94 -13.37 10.72
CA ALA A 67 -10.35 -14.70 11.13
C ALA A 67 -9.47 -15.75 10.44
N LYS A 68 -8.82 -16.60 11.23
CA LYS A 68 -8.26 -17.86 10.72
C LYS A 68 -9.40 -18.52 9.95
N PRO A 69 -9.23 -18.99 8.69
CA PRO A 69 -10.18 -19.92 8.14
C PRO A 69 -10.05 -21.18 9.00
N THR A 70 -10.87 -21.29 10.04
CA THR A 70 -11.24 -22.56 10.62
C THR A 70 -11.95 -23.31 9.52
N ALA A 71 -11.18 -24.05 8.74
CA ALA A 71 -11.70 -25.19 8.01
C ALA A 71 -12.08 -26.24 9.06
N GLU A 72 -13.27 -26.09 9.64
CA GLU A 72 -13.93 -27.14 10.41
C GLU A 72 -15.43 -26.88 10.41
N ALA A 73 -16.13 -27.54 9.47
CA ALA A 73 -17.52 -27.95 9.62
C ALA A 73 -17.87 -29.00 8.57
N SER A 74 -17.67 -30.27 8.93
CA SER A 74 -18.57 -31.42 8.70
C SER A 74 -17.70 -32.67 8.85
N GLY A 75 -17.88 -33.50 9.87
CA GLY A 75 -19.15 -34.04 10.33
C GLY A 75 -19.05 -35.55 10.15
N THR A 76 -19.01 -36.26 11.27
CA THR A 76 -18.76 -37.69 11.47
C THR A 76 -19.75 -38.63 10.78
N ALA A 77 -19.28 -39.77 10.25
CA ALA A 77 -19.86 -41.10 10.49
C ALA A 77 -18.92 -42.22 9.98
N ALA A 78 -18.76 -43.25 10.81
CA ALA A 78 -17.88 -44.42 10.66
C ALA A 78 -18.27 -45.39 9.53
N VAL A 79 -17.37 -46.28 9.12
CA VAL A 79 -17.50 -47.77 9.14
C VAL A 79 -16.10 -48.42 8.93
N ALA A 80 -15.90 -49.53 9.64
CA ALA A 80 -14.74 -50.40 9.77
C ALA A 80 -14.14 -50.99 8.47
N ALA A 81 -12.86 -51.41 8.58
CA ALA A 81 -12.16 -52.28 7.63
C ALA A 81 -12.73 -53.72 7.62
N PRO A 82 -12.52 -54.49 6.53
CA PRO A 82 -11.40 -55.41 6.56
C PRO A 82 -10.62 -55.54 5.24
N SER A 83 -9.36 -55.97 5.38
CA SER A 83 -8.39 -56.28 4.33
C SER A 83 -8.71 -57.59 3.60
N ARG A 84 -8.57 -57.61 2.26
CA ARG A 84 -8.08 -58.74 1.45
C ARG A 84 -7.82 -58.25 0.02
N GLY A 85 -6.59 -58.45 -0.46
CA GLY A 85 -6.11 -57.93 -1.75
C GLY A 85 -6.47 -58.81 -2.94
N ILE A 86 -6.39 -58.22 -4.14
CA ILE A 86 -6.05 -58.87 -5.41
C ILE A 86 -5.28 -57.85 -6.29
N GLU A 87 -4.27 -58.36 -6.98
CA GLU A 87 -3.33 -57.75 -7.92
C GLU A 87 -3.90 -56.96 -9.11
N ARG A 88 -3.02 -56.09 -9.64
CA ARG A 88 -2.81 -55.73 -11.06
C ARG A 88 -3.71 -54.64 -11.69
N ALA A 89 -3.11 -53.47 -11.91
CA ALA A 89 -2.83 -52.91 -13.24
C ALA A 89 -2.29 -51.48 -13.13
N THR A 90 -1.05 -51.29 -13.57
CA THR A 90 -0.40 -49.99 -13.72
C THR A 90 -1.07 -49.18 -14.83
N ARG A 91 -1.90 -48.21 -14.46
CA ARG A 91 -2.23 -47.06 -15.33
C ARG A 91 -2.17 -45.78 -14.51
N ARG A 92 -1.08 -45.04 -14.69
CA ARG A 92 -0.85 -43.69 -14.17
C ARG A 92 -1.89 -42.76 -14.81
N PRO A 93 -2.85 -42.19 -14.07
CA PRO A 93 -3.72 -41.17 -14.64
C PRO A 93 -2.88 -39.91 -14.85
N THR A 94 -2.76 -39.48 -16.09
CA THR A 94 -2.21 -38.16 -16.41
C THR A 94 -3.09 -37.11 -15.75
N PRO A 95 -2.54 -36.10 -15.06
CA PRO A 95 -3.35 -34.98 -14.62
C PRO A 95 -3.81 -34.26 -15.89
N ARG A 96 -5.09 -34.41 -16.23
CA ARG A 96 -5.77 -33.59 -17.23
C ARG A 96 -5.56 -32.15 -16.77
N ARG A 97 -4.72 -31.43 -17.51
CA ARG A 97 -4.40 -30.02 -17.29
C ARG A 97 -5.73 -29.28 -17.38
N ALA A 98 -6.33 -29.02 -16.22
CA ALA A 98 -7.50 -28.18 -16.14
C ALA A 98 -7.04 -26.81 -16.63
N HIS A 99 -7.41 -26.48 -17.87
CA HIS A 99 -7.40 -25.12 -18.35
C HIS A 99 -8.40 -24.35 -17.50
N TYR A 100 -8.02 -24.00 -16.28
CA TYR A 100 -8.65 -22.92 -15.54
C TYR A 100 -8.30 -21.66 -16.33
N ALA A 101 -9.09 -21.39 -17.37
CA ALA A 101 -9.29 -20.03 -17.82
C ALA A 101 -9.72 -19.28 -16.57
N ALA A 102 -8.79 -18.51 -15.98
CA ALA A 102 -9.16 -17.51 -15.01
C ALA A 102 -10.29 -16.71 -15.67
N PRO A 103 -11.43 -16.48 -15.00
CA PRO A 103 -12.40 -15.53 -15.53
C PRO A 103 -11.61 -14.24 -15.74
N SER A 104 -11.43 -13.86 -17.01
CA SER A 104 -10.93 -12.55 -17.37
C SER A 104 -11.88 -11.60 -16.69
N ALA A 105 -11.42 -10.96 -15.62
CA ALA A 105 -12.16 -9.87 -15.02
C ALA A 105 -12.60 -8.97 -16.18
N PRO A 106 -13.90 -8.62 -16.28
CA PRO A 106 -14.34 -7.76 -17.37
C PRO A 106 -13.42 -6.54 -17.37
N ALA A 107 -12.85 -6.22 -18.53
CA ALA A 107 -12.14 -4.97 -18.70
C ALA A 107 -13.11 -3.90 -18.20
N VAL A 108 -12.79 -3.30 -17.05
CA VAL A 108 -13.62 -2.24 -16.48
C VAL A 108 -13.52 -1.13 -17.50
N ASN A 109 -14.56 -0.98 -18.29
CA ASN A 109 -14.65 0.10 -19.25
C ASN A 109 -14.82 1.35 -18.39
N TYR A 110 -13.74 2.13 -18.23
CA TYR A 110 -13.76 3.43 -17.57
C TYR A 110 -14.55 4.40 -18.45
N GLY A 111 -15.87 4.17 -18.57
CA GLY A 111 -16.78 5.04 -19.28
C GLY A 111 -16.84 6.40 -18.59
N ALA A 112 -16.30 7.41 -19.25
CA ALA A 112 -16.76 8.80 -19.27
C ALA A 112 -17.28 9.38 -17.94
N THR A 113 -16.44 9.39 -16.91
CA THR A 113 -16.17 10.55 -16.02
C THR A 113 -14.95 10.14 -15.21
N GLN A 114 -13.77 10.66 -15.56
CA GLN A 114 -12.56 10.38 -14.80
C GLN A 114 -12.73 10.99 -13.41
N ARG A 115 -13.10 10.16 -12.44
CA ARG A 115 -13.15 10.54 -11.03
C ARG A 115 -11.73 10.85 -10.56
N PRO A 116 -11.53 11.90 -9.76
CA PRO A 116 -10.20 12.20 -9.22
C PRO A 116 -9.61 11.02 -8.46
N ARG A 117 -8.36 10.69 -8.76
CA ARG A 117 -7.61 9.57 -8.18
C ARG A 117 -6.22 10.01 -7.72
N ALA A 118 -5.75 9.46 -6.61
CA ALA A 118 -4.38 9.69 -6.10
C ALA A 118 -3.74 8.36 -5.69
N ASP A 119 -2.45 8.19 -6.02
CA ASP A 119 -1.61 7.18 -5.36
C ASP A 119 -1.27 7.70 -3.95
N LEU A 120 -1.70 6.96 -2.93
CA LEU A 120 -1.51 7.38 -1.55
C LEU A 120 -0.06 7.22 -1.08
N MET A 121 0.79 6.53 -1.87
CA MET A 121 2.16 6.18 -1.52
C MET A 121 2.28 5.48 -0.16
N ILE A 122 1.26 4.70 0.21
CA ILE A 122 1.22 4.01 1.50
C ILE A 122 2.02 2.71 1.40
N GLY A 123 3.17 2.71 2.08
CA GLY A 123 4.06 1.55 2.21
C GLY A 123 3.59 0.51 3.23
N PHE A 124 3.99 -0.74 3.01
CA PHE A 124 3.72 -1.89 3.87
C PHE A 124 4.99 -2.69 4.13
N GLU A 125 5.01 -3.42 5.25
CA GLU A 125 6.02 -4.44 5.51
C GLU A 125 5.98 -5.55 4.44
N LEU A 126 7.12 -6.22 4.23
CA LEU A 126 7.28 -7.20 3.16
C LEU A 126 6.21 -8.30 3.26
N ASN A 127 5.52 -8.57 2.15
CA ASN A 127 4.44 -9.56 2.06
C ASN A 127 3.33 -9.39 3.11
N SER A 128 3.17 -8.19 3.66
CA SER A 128 2.23 -7.91 4.74
C SER A 128 1.20 -6.86 4.34
N ALA A 129 0.12 -6.82 5.12
CA ALA A 129 -0.84 -5.71 5.19
C ALA A 129 -0.54 -4.77 6.37
N GLN A 130 0.58 -4.98 7.06
CA GLN A 130 1.08 -4.11 8.10
C GLN A 130 1.68 -2.85 7.49
N LEU A 131 1.20 -1.67 7.92
CA LEU A 131 1.72 -0.38 7.46
C LEU A 131 3.15 -0.20 7.94
N SER A 132 4.03 0.25 7.04
CA SER A 132 5.38 0.65 7.42
C SER A 132 5.36 2.01 8.14
N ALA A 133 6.47 2.41 8.76
CA ALA A 133 6.57 3.74 9.38
C ALA A 133 6.33 4.87 8.36
N GLU A 134 6.81 4.71 7.13
CA GLU A 134 6.58 5.66 6.04
C GLU A 134 5.11 5.64 5.58
N GLY A 135 4.54 4.45 5.37
CA GLY A 135 3.13 4.31 5.00
C GLY A 135 2.18 4.89 6.05
N THR A 136 2.55 4.76 7.32
CA THR A 136 1.84 5.39 8.45
C THR A 136 1.84 6.91 8.32
N ARG A 137 2.98 7.53 8.03
CA ARG A 137 3.08 8.99 7.82
C ARG A 137 2.28 9.45 6.62
N ALA A 138 2.33 8.71 5.51
CA ALA A 138 1.54 9.00 4.31
C ALA A 138 0.03 8.92 4.60
N ALA A 139 -0.41 7.87 5.29
CA ALA A 139 -1.80 7.71 5.70
C ALA A 139 -2.27 8.81 6.67
N GLN A 140 -1.39 9.28 7.57
CA GLN A 140 -1.69 10.45 8.41
C GLN A 140 -1.92 11.71 7.59
N VAL A 141 -1.08 11.99 6.59
CA VAL A 141 -1.25 13.14 5.69
C VAL A 141 -2.61 13.07 4.98
N PHE A 142 -2.95 11.89 4.44
CA PHE A 142 -4.22 11.68 3.78
C PHE A 142 -5.41 11.84 4.74
N ALA A 143 -5.32 11.32 5.97
CA ALA A 143 -6.36 11.55 6.97
C ALA A 143 -6.59 13.04 7.23
N ARG A 144 -5.53 13.87 7.27
CA ARG A 144 -5.68 15.32 7.42
C ARG A 144 -6.50 15.92 6.30
N SER A 145 -6.20 15.59 5.04
CA SER A 145 -6.96 16.13 3.91
C SER A 145 -8.43 15.70 3.97
N LEU A 146 -8.72 14.46 4.36
CA LEU A 146 -10.10 13.97 4.51
C LEU A 146 -10.89 14.63 5.64
N LEU A 147 -10.22 15.22 6.62
CA LEU A 147 -10.84 15.95 7.73
C LEU A 147 -11.02 17.43 7.45
N MET A 148 -10.46 17.95 6.35
CA MET A 148 -10.63 19.35 5.97
C MET A 148 -12.05 19.62 5.45
N PRO A 149 -12.57 20.85 5.63
CA PRO A 149 -13.91 21.23 5.18
C PRO A 149 -14.19 20.94 3.69
N GLU A 150 -13.16 21.03 2.85
CA GLU A 150 -13.21 20.74 1.41
C GLU A 150 -13.63 19.30 1.11
N LEU A 151 -13.18 18.35 1.92
CA LEU A 151 -13.35 16.92 1.67
C LEU A 151 -14.24 16.24 2.72
N LYS A 152 -14.67 16.93 3.78
CA LYS A 152 -15.38 16.32 4.93
C LYS A 152 -16.64 15.53 4.57
N ASP A 153 -17.35 15.91 3.51
CA ASP A 153 -18.59 15.28 3.06
C ASP A 153 -18.37 14.33 1.86
N LYS A 154 -17.10 14.12 1.47
CA LYS A 154 -16.72 13.28 0.34
C LYS A 154 -16.52 11.83 0.74
N ARG A 155 -16.82 10.91 -0.19
CA ARG A 155 -16.61 9.46 -0.04
C ARG A 155 -15.49 8.99 -0.97
N PHE A 156 -14.72 8.02 -0.49
CA PHE A 156 -13.54 7.51 -1.18
C PHE A 156 -13.57 5.99 -1.27
N LEU A 157 -13.15 5.48 -2.43
CA LEU A 157 -12.82 4.08 -2.63
C LEU A 157 -11.30 3.91 -2.49
N ILE A 158 -10.88 3.06 -1.55
CA ILE A 158 -9.49 2.70 -1.31
C ILE A 158 -9.19 1.40 -2.07
N GLU A 159 -8.33 1.49 -3.07
CA GLU A 159 -8.00 0.40 -3.99
C GLU A 159 -6.60 -0.14 -3.68
N GLY A 160 -6.50 -1.44 -3.37
CA GLY A 160 -5.22 -2.10 -3.13
C GLY A 160 -4.71 -2.83 -4.38
N HIS A 161 -3.41 -2.72 -4.64
CA HIS A 161 -2.74 -3.35 -5.79
C HIS A 161 -1.48 -4.12 -5.36
N THR A 162 -1.12 -5.13 -6.13
CA THR A 162 0.14 -5.87 -6.00
C THR A 162 0.87 -5.93 -7.33
N ASP A 163 2.17 -6.26 -7.30
CA ASP A 163 2.86 -6.73 -8.50
C ASP A 163 2.48 -8.19 -8.85
N LEU A 164 2.93 -8.67 -10.00
CA LEU A 164 2.55 -9.98 -10.55
C LEU A 164 3.07 -11.19 -9.75
N ARG A 165 4.03 -11.01 -8.83
CA ARG A 165 4.65 -12.13 -8.12
C ARG A 165 3.66 -12.78 -7.13
N GLY A 166 3.75 -14.10 -6.94
CA GLY A 166 2.89 -14.86 -6.01
C GLY A 166 1.53 -15.32 -6.57
N GLY A 167 1.09 -14.81 -7.72
CA GLY A 167 -0.12 -15.27 -8.40
C GLY A 167 -1.44 -14.80 -7.77
N ALA A 168 -2.54 -14.95 -8.51
CA ALA A 168 -3.84 -14.34 -8.17
C ALA A 168 -4.41 -14.78 -6.81
N ARG A 169 -4.21 -16.06 -6.42
CA ARG A 169 -4.69 -16.60 -5.14
C ARG A 169 -4.05 -15.93 -3.92
N ILE A 170 -2.84 -15.40 -4.06
CA ILE A 170 -2.14 -14.68 -3.00
C ILE A 170 -2.43 -13.18 -3.11
N ASN A 171 -2.36 -12.65 -4.32
CA ASN A 171 -2.44 -11.21 -4.58
C ASN A 171 -3.83 -10.62 -4.34
N GLY A 172 -4.90 -11.36 -4.66
CA GLY A 172 -6.28 -10.91 -4.41
C GLY A 172 -6.51 -10.61 -2.93
N PRO A 173 -6.41 -11.61 -2.03
CA PRO A 173 -6.58 -11.40 -0.60
C PRO A 173 -5.61 -10.38 0.00
N LEU A 174 -4.33 -10.39 -0.41
CA LEU A 174 -3.33 -9.45 0.09
C LEU A 174 -3.69 -7.99 -0.24
N SER A 175 -4.09 -7.73 -1.49
CA SER A 175 -4.49 -6.39 -1.92
C SER A 175 -5.73 -5.87 -1.18
N ALA A 176 -6.72 -6.74 -0.96
CA ALA A 176 -7.92 -6.39 -0.20
C ALA A 176 -7.59 -6.12 1.28
N ALA A 177 -6.70 -6.93 1.88
CA ALA A 177 -6.23 -6.73 3.24
C ALA A 177 -5.48 -5.40 3.40
N ARG A 178 -4.66 -5.00 2.42
CA ARG A 178 -3.96 -3.70 2.42
C ARG A 178 -4.92 -2.52 2.34
N ALA A 179 -5.88 -2.56 1.42
CA ALA A 179 -6.91 -1.52 1.31
C ALA A 179 -7.71 -1.39 2.62
N LYS A 180 -8.07 -2.52 3.23
CA LYS A 180 -8.75 -2.56 4.53
C LYS A 180 -7.87 -1.98 5.65
N ALA A 181 -6.60 -2.34 5.73
CA ALA A 181 -5.69 -1.83 6.75
C ALA A 181 -5.54 -0.30 6.68
N VAL A 182 -5.48 0.27 5.48
CA VAL A 182 -5.49 1.72 5.28
C VAL A 182 -6.80 2.33 5.77
N ALA A 183 -7.95 1.84 5.32
CA ALA A 183 -9.24 2.39 5.71
C ALA A 183 -9.45 2.34 7.23
N ASP A 184 -9.09 1.22 7.87
CA ASP A 184 -9.21 1.08 9.32
C ASP A 184 -8.26 2.04 10.07
N TYR A 185 -7.05 2.26 9.54
CA TYR A 185 -6.13 3.24 10.12
C TYR A 185 -6.67 4.69 9.98
N LEU A 186 -7.28 5.03 8.84
CA LEU A 186 -7.94 6.32 8.65
C LEU A 186 -9.11 6.52 9.64
N VAL A 187 -9.86 5.46 9.94
CA VAL A 187 -10.92 5.50 10.96
C VAL A 187 -10.37 5.78 12.35
N VAL A 188 -9.26 5.16 12.72
CA VAL A 188 -8.57 5.46 13.99
C VAL A 188 -8.15 6.93 14.08
N LEU A 189 -7.79 7.55 12.95
CA LEU A 189 -7.46 8.97 12.85
C LEU A 189 -8.68 9.91 12.80
N GLY A 190 -9.90 9.37 12.91
CA GLY A 190 -11.15 10.13 13.00
C GLY A 190 -11.95 10.26 11.71
N VAL A 191 -11.55 9.60 10.62
CA VAL A 191 -12.35 9.58 9.37
C VAL A 191 -13.56 8.65 9.56
N ASP A 192 -14.76 9.13 9.25
CA ASP A 192 -15.97 8.31 9.35
C ASP A 192 -15.89 7.09 8.42
N ARG A 193 -16.11 5.88 8.97
CA ARG A 193 -16.09 4.62 8.22
C ARG A 193 -17.07 4.63 7.04
N ARG A 194 -18.21 5.31 7.15
CA ARG A 194 -19.22 5.39 6.08
C ARG A 194 -18.72 6.12 4.84
N ARG A 195 -17.62 6.89 4.97
CA ARG A 195 -16.97 7.59 3.87
C ARG A 195 -15.95 6.74 3.12
N LEU A 196 -15.65 5.53 3.59
CA LEU A 196 -14.56 4.70 3.08
C LEU A 196 -15.08 3.36 2.58
N GLU A 197 -14.88 3.12 1.29
CA GLU A 197 -15.04 1.81 0.66
C GLU A 197 -13.67 1.20 0.38
N THR A 198 -13.58 -0.14 0.33
CA THR A 198 -12.32 -0.83 0.07
C THR A 198 -12.48 -1.89 -1.01
N ARG A 199 -11.48 -1.99 -1.89
CA ARG A 199 -11.43 -3.03 -2.93
C ARG A 199 -9.99 -3.49 -3.17
N GLY A 200 -9.80 -4.80 -3.33
CA GLY A 200 -8.52 -5.39 -3.72
C GLY A 200 -8.53 -5.83 -5.18
N PHE A 201 -7.57 -5.39 -5.97
CA PHE A 201 -7.42 -5.77 -7.38
C PHE A 201 -6.33 -6.82 -7.64
N GLY A 202 -5.55 -7.16 -6.63
CA GLY A 202 -4.32 -7.92 -6.79
C GLY A 202 -3.44 -7.30 -7.87
N SER A 203 -2.99 -8.12 -8.81
CA SER A 203 -2.15 -7.70 -9.95
C SER A 203 -2.95 -7.46 -11.24
N ALA A 204 -4.27 -7.33 -11.16
CA ALA A 204 -5.13 -7.23 -12.35
C ALA A 204 -4.99 -5.88 -13.06
N VAL A 205 -4.75 -4.81 -12.29
CA VAL A 205 -4.70 -3.42 -12.78
C VAL A 205 -3.29 -2.85 -12.52
N PRO A 206 -2.32 -3.09 -13.44
CA PRO A 206 -1.01 -2.46 -13.35
C PRO A 206 -1.11 -0.95 -13.61
N LEU A 207 -0.16 -0.19 -13.07
CA LEU A 207 -0.06 1.23 -13.30
C LEU A 207 0.24 1.49 -14.80
N PRO A 208 -0.44 2.46 -15.46
CA PRO A 208 -0.16 2.78 -16.86
C PRO A 208 1.32 3.10 -17.08
N GLY A 209 1.92 2.54 -18.14
CA GLY A 209 3.35 2.72 -18.43
C GLY A 209 4.28 1.82 -17.61
N HIS A 210 3.77 1.04 -16.65
CA HIS A 210 4.57 0.09 -15.87
C HIS A 210 4.28 -1.36 -16.25
N GLY A 211 5.34 -2.18 -16.29
CA GLY A 211 5.19 -3.62 -16.49
C GLY A 211 4.47 -4.28 -15.31
N LYS A 212 3.80 -5.42 -15.51
CA LYS A 212 3.03 -6.12 -14.45
C LYS A 212 3.87 -6.52 -13.22
N GLY A 213 5.18 -6.71 -13.40
CA GLY A 213 6.12 -7.06 -12.32
C GLY A 213 6.73 -5.85 -11.61
N ASP A 214 6.45 -4.63 -12.06
CA ASP A 214 7.08 -3.42 -11.52
C ASP A 214 6.72 -3.24 -10.03
N PRO A 215 7.72 -3.00 -9.15
CA PRO A 215 7.49 -2.65 -7.76
C PRO A 215 6.50 -1.52 -7.50
N ALA A 216 6.38 -0.55 -8.40
CA ALA A 216 5.42 0.55 -8.32
C ALA A 216 3.96 0.05 -8.32
N ASN A 217 3.69 -1.18 -8.79
CA ASN A 217 2.36 -1.76 -8.70
C ASN A 217 1.94 -2.15 -7.28
N ARG A 218 2.88 -2.23 -6.32
CA ARG A 218 2.57 -2.45 -4.90
C ARG A 218 2.16 -1.13 -4.26
N ARG A 219 0.93 -0.70 -4.52
CA ARG A 219 0.42 0.61 -4.11
C ARG A 219 -1.01 0.52 -3.58
N VAL A 220 -1.46 1.63 -2.99
CA VAL A 220 -2.85 1.86 -2.65
C VAL A 220 -3.26 3.19 -3.27
N GLU A 221 -4.37 3.17 -4.01
CA GLU A 221 -4.96 4.36 -4.60
C GLU A 221 -6.22 4.76 -3.81
N ALA A 222 -6.55 6.05 -3.84
CA ALA A 222 -7.86 6.55 -3.45
C ALA A 222 -8.56 7.16 -4.67
N GLU A 223 -9.83 6.80 -4.86
CA GLU A 223 -10.72 7.40 -5.85
C GLU A 223 -11.84 8.14 -5.13
N LEU A 224 -12.11 9.38 -5.53
CA LEU A 224 -13.28 10.13 -5.07
C LEU A 224 -14.53 9.57 -5.75
N ILE A 225 -15.50 9.07 -4.97
CA ILE A 225 -16.70 8.42 -5.52
C ILE A 225 -18.00 9.23 -5.36
N SER A 226 -18.01 10.24 -4.48
CA SER A 226 -19.09 11.24 -4.34
C SER A 226 -18.61 12.46 -3.54
#